data_AF-A0ABD3RLM3-F1
#
_entry.id   AF-A0ABD3RLM3-F1
#
_cell.length_a   1.000
_cell.length_b   1.000
_cell.length_c   1.000
_cell.angle_alpha   90.00
_cell.angle_beta   90.00
_cell.angle_gamma   90.00
#
_symmetry.space_group_name_H-M   'P 1'
#
loop_
_entity.id
_entity.type
_entity.pdbx_description
1 polymer ?
#
loop_
_entity_poly.entity_id
_entity_poly.type
_entity_poly.pdbx_seq_one_letter_code
_entity_poly.pdbx_strand_id
1 'polypeptide(L)'
;MCRDDCVSIQTGSSDVRIHDVQCGPGHGYSIGGLGPNNEEAEVTDVHVYDSTVADALAGVRIKTWPGGSGFVNKVTFSHITMTDVKTPIVIDQNYCNGKKDCTSSSRNAVAISGVTYENITGTYIDQSVSLLCSEYKPCKNILMGTIDLIPSPTKKTKGISGLTQCENAFGRVLTETTPSLKNCLLPEYNFFQTH
;
A
#
# COMPACT_ATOMS: atom_id res chain seq x y z
N MET A 1 -24.31 0.71 -1.06
CA MET A 1 -22.93 0.37 -1.46
C MET A 1 -21.99 1.31 -0.74
N CYS A 2 -21.02 0.77 0.01
CA CYS A 2 -19.92 1.57 0.54
C CYS A 2 -19.16 2.17 -0.64
N ARG A 3 -19.16 3.50 -0.74
CA ARG A 3 -18.33 4.21 -1.71
C ARG A 3 -16.93 4.49 -1.16
N ASP A 4 -16.68 4.09 0.07
CA ASP A 4 -15.48 4.39 0.81
C ASP A 4 -14.73 3.11 1.23
N ASP A 5 -13.77 3.24 2.15
CA ASP A 5 -13.02 2.13 2.71
C ASP A 5 -13.96 1.05 3.25
N CYS A 6 -13.63 -0.20 2.93
CA CYS A 6 -14.34 -1.38 3.37
C CYS A 6 -13.95 -1.72 4.81
N VAL A 7 -12.66 -1.61 5.09
CA VAL A 7 -12.10 -1.52 6.44
C VAL A 7 -11.13 -0.35 6.48
N SER A 8 -11.24 0.46 7.54
CA SER A 8 -10.36 1.61 7.79
C SER A 8 -9.71 1.45 9.17
N ILE A 9 -8.39 1.30 9.19
CA ILE A 9 -7.58 1.15 10.41
C ILE A 9 -6.92 2.50 10.68
N GLN A 10 -7.20 3.08 11.84
CA GLN A 10 -6.75 4.42 12.21
C GLN A 10 -5.69 4.38 13.31
N THR A 11 -5.07 5.53 13.57
CA THR A 11 -4.07 5.69 14.65
C THR A 11 -4.56 5.14 15.99
N GLY A 12 -3.63 4.59 16.79
CA GLY A 12 -3.91 3.91 18.06
C GLY A 12 -4.32 2.44 17.92
N SER A 13 -4.46 1.93 16.70
CA SER A 13 -4.80 0.52 16.47
C SER A 13 -3.58 -0.38 16.66
N SER A 14 -3.77 -1.47 17.40
CA SER A 14 -2.77 -2.54 17.55
C SER A 14 -3.45 -3.91 17.63
N ASP A 15 -2.73 -4.96 17.24
CA ASP A 15 -3.18 -6.36 17.33
C ASP A 15 -4.50 -6.63 16.56
N VAL A 16 -4.57 -6.13 15.32
CA VAL A 16 -5.78 -6.21 14.49
C VAL A 16 -5.70 -7.41 13.55
N ARG A 17 -6.74 -8.26 13.55
CA ARG A 17 -6.88 -9.42 12.65
C ARG A 17 -8.18 -9.33 11.86
N ILE A 18 -8.08 -9.36 10.54
CA ILE A 18 -9.21 -9.31 9.62
C ILE A 18 -9.06 -10.48 8.66
N HIS A 19 -10.06 -11.36 8.60
CA HIS A 19 -10.04 -12.50 7.71
C HIS A 19 -11.42 -12.94 7.26
N ASP A 20 -11.49 -13.72 6.18
CA ASP A 20 -12.73 -14.22 5.58
C ASP A 20 -13.71 -13.10 5.17
N VAL A 21 -13.19 -11.94 4.79
CA VAL A 21 -14.01 -10.78 4.39
C VAL A 21 -14.04 -10.65 2.87
N GLN A 22 -15.26 -10.54 2.34
CA GLN A 22 -15.51 -10.17 0.94
C GLN A 22 -15.72 -8.67 0.84
N CYS A 23 -14.81 -8.01 0.14
CA CYS A 23 -14.73 -6.56 0.11
C CYS A 23 -15.04 -6.01 -1.27
N GLY A 24 -15.85 -4.94 -1.31
CA GLY A 24 -16.12 -4.18 -2.52
C GLY A 24 -17.56 -4.27 -3.05
N PRO A 25 -17.96 -3.37 -3.98
CA PRO A 25 -17.17 -2.25 -4.51
C PRO A 25 -16.86 -1.19 -3.44
N GLY A 26 -15.80 -0.40 -3.62
CA GLY A 26 -15.38 0.63 -2.64
C GLY A 26 -13.90 1.02 -2.72
N HIS A 27 -13.27 1.33 -1.59
CA HIS A 27 -11.84 1.70 -1.52
C HIS A 27 -10.89 0.62 -0.96
N GLY A 28 -11.40 -0.58 -0.68
CA GLY A 28 -10.60 -1.72 -0.19
C GLY A 28 -10.24 -1.63 1.29
N TYR A 29 -9.20 -2.36 1.68
CA TYR A 29 -8.64 -2.34 3.03
C TYR A 29 -7.63 -1.20 3.15
N SER A 30 -7.89 -0.23 4.03
CA SER A 30 -7.03 0.93 4.22
C SER A 30 -6.52 1.05 5.64
N ILE A 31 -5.21 1.25 5.79
CA ILE A 31 -4.57 1.82 6.99
C ILE A 31 -4.40 3.33 6.73
N GLY A 32 -5.05 4.18 7.53
CA GLY A 32 -5.02 5.65 7.39
C GLY A 32 -6.23 6.29 6.69
N GLY A 33 -6.22 7.60 6.38
CA GLY A 33 -5.06 8.51 6.31
C GLY A 33 -4.48 8.93 7.66
N LEU A 34 -3.22 8.57 7.91
CA LEU A 34 -2.52 8.80 9.18
C LEU A 34 -1.67 10.07 9.19
N GLY A 35 -1.61 10.76 10.34
CA GLY A 35 -0.77 11.93 10.57
C GLY A 35 -1.20 13.25 9.90
N PRO A 36 -2.51 13.56 9.73
CA PRO A 36 -2.92 14.87 9.22
C PRO A 36 -2.39 16.00 10.12
N ASN A 37 -2.20 17.20 9.56
CA ASN A 37 -1.76 18.38 10.32
C ASN A 37 -0.43 18.22 11.08
N ASN A 38 0.48 17.39 10.56
CA ASN A 38 1.74 17.02 11.23
C ASN A 38 1.55 16.28 12.58
N GLU A 39 0.40 15.65 12.79
CA GLU A 39 0.14 14.85 13.98
C GLU A 39 0.92 13.53 13.97
N GLU A 40 1.16 13.01 15.17
CA GLU A 40 1.71 11.68 15.37
C GLU A 40 0.63 10.62 15.17
N ALA A 41 0.99 9.55 14.45
CA ALA A 41 0.11 8.41 14.25
C ALA A 41 0.86 7.09 14.39
N GLU A 42 0.26 6.18 15.15
CA GLU A 42 0.85 4.87 15.45
C GLU A 42 -0.12 3.75 15.11
N VAL A 43 0.32 2.79 14.29
CA VAL A 43 -0.40 1.55 14.00
C VAL A 43 0.60 0.40 13.99
N THR A 44 0.29 -0.71 14.66
CA THR A 44 1.17 -1.88 14.71
C THR A 44 0.42 -3.19 14.68
N ASP A 45 1.06 -4.25 14.24
CA ASP A 45 0.57 -5.63 14.37
C ASP A 45 -0.82 -5.81 13.72
N VAL A 46 -0.86 -5.62 12.40
CA VAL A 46 -2.07 -5.70 11.59
C VAL A 46 -1.95 -6.85 10.62
N HIS A 47 -2.94 -7.74 10.63
CA HIS A 47 -3.03 -8.89 9.74
C HIS A 47 -4.36 -8.85 8.99
N VAL A 48 -4.30 -8.78 7.66
CA VAL A 48 -5.45 -8.98 6.77
C VAL A 48 -5.18 -10.20 5.92
N TYR A 49 -6.02 -11.23 6.01
CA TYR A 49 -5.76 -12.49 5.33
C TYR A 49 -7.02 -13.22 4.86
N ASP A 50 -6.86 -14.24 4.01
CA ASP A 50 -7.95 -15.10 3.51
C ASP A 50 -9.19 -14.31 3.06
N SER A 51 -8.97 -13.29 2.24
CA SER A 51 -10.00 -12.28 1.93
C SER A 51 -10.06 -11.97 0.44
N THR A 52 -11.16 -11.38 0.00
CA THR A 52 -11.33 -10.99 -1.41
C THR A 52 -11.60 -9.50 -1.55
N VAL A 53 -11.17 -8.91 -2.68
CA VAL A 53 -11.50 -7.53 -3.06
C VAL A 53 -11.99 -7.49 -4.50
N ALA A 54 -13.19 -6.96 -4.72
CA ALA A 54 -13.76 -6.79 -6.06
C ALA A 54 -14.13 -5.33 -6.33
N ASP A 55 -13.94 -4.88 -7.57
CA ASP A 55 -14.46 -3.60 -8.05
C ASP A 55 -14.10 -2.38 -7.18
N ALA A 56 -12.85 -2.33 -6.71
CA ALA A 56 -12.38 -1.35 -5.74
C ALA A 56 -11.30 -0.42 -6.29
N LEU A 57 -11.16 0.76 -5.69
CA LEU A 57 -10.09 1.72 -6.00
C LEU A 57 -8.72 1.16 -5.63
N ALA A 58 -8.61 0.51 -4.47
CA ALA A 58 -7.42 -0.17 -4.01
C ALA A 58 -7.77 -1.54 -3.44
N GLY A 59 -6.81 -2.45 -3.42
CA GLY A 59 -6.95 -3.74 -2.76
C GLY A 59 -6.61 -3.61 -1.29
N VAL A 60 -5.30 -3.49 -1.04
CA VAL A 60 -4.71 -3.22 0.27
C VAL A 60 -3.87 -1.95 0.20
N ARG A 61 -4.09 -1.04 1.15
CA ARG A 61 -3.59 0.33 1.05
C ARG A 61 -3.12 0.89 2.38
N ILE A 62 -1.98 1.58 2.38
CA ILE A 62 -1.50 2.40 3.49
C ILE A 62 -1.43 3.86 3.02
N LYS A 63 -2.09 4.77 3.74
CA LYS A 63 -2.19 6.21 3.44
C LYS A 63 -1.61 7.02 4.61
N THR A 64 -0.63 7.86 4.36
CA THR A 64 -0.13 8.80 5.39
C THR A 64 0.01 10.20 4.80
N TRP A 65 -0.23 11.22 5.60
CA TRP A 65 -0.11 12.61 5.19
C TRP A 65 1.36 13.07 5.25
N PRO A 66 1.80 13.93 4.30
CA PRO A 66 3.08 14.62 4.41
C PRO A 66 3.21 15.40 5.73
N GLY A 67 4.38 15.33 6.36
CA GLY A 67 4.69 16.05 7.58
C GLY A 67 4.25 15.36 8.88
N GLY A 68 3.44 14.30 8.81
CA GLY A 68 3.08 13.46 9.96
C GLY A 68 4.28 12.78 10.62
N SER A 69 4.08 12.23 11.82
CA SER A 69 5.11 11.50 12.59
C SER A 69 4.56 10.19 13.18
N GLY A 70 5.37 9.45 13.93
CA GLY A 70 5.01 8.13 14.46
C GLY A 70 5.36 7.00 13.48
N PHE A 71 4.60 5.90 13.51
CA PHE A 71 4.92 4.71 12.73
C PHE A 71 3.72 3.85 12.30
N VAL A 72 3.90 3.13 11.19
CA VAL A 72 3.15 1.93 10.82
C VAL A 72 4.13 0.78 10.74
N ASN A 73 3.98 -0.26 11.56
CA ASN A 73 4.87 -1.42 11.49
C ASN A 73 4.19 -2.77 11.74
N LYS A 74 4.88 -3.85 11.36
CA LYS A 74 4.40 -5.24 11.51
C LYS A 74 3.02 -5.43 10.86
N VAL A 75 2.94 -5.12 9.57
CA VAL A 75 1.70 -5.28 8.80
C VAL A 75 1.85 -6.45 7.85
N THR A 76 0.85 -7.32 7.78
CA THR A 76 0.82 -8.45 6.85
C THR A 76 -0.50 -8.47 6.08
N PHE A 77 -0.41 -8.48 4.76
CA PHE A 77 -1.50 -8.75 3.84
C PHE A 77 -1.21 -10.10 3.16
N SER A 78 -2.02 -11.14 3.40
CA SER A 78 -1.74 -12.46 2.82
C SER A 78 -2.96 -13.20 2.30
N HIS A 79 -2.80 -14.05 1.29
CA HIS A 79 -3.90 -14.88 0.75
C HIS A 79 -5.11 -14.02 0.31
N ILE A 80 -4.84 -13.01 -0.52
CA ILE A 80 -5.87 -12.06 -0.97
C ILE A 80 -6.10 -12.23 -2.46
N THR A 81 -7.36 -12.50 -2.83
CA THR A 81 -7.77 -12.59 -4.24
C THR A 81 -8.48 -11.31 -4.66
N MET A 82 -8.07 -10.74 -5.78
CA MET A 82 -8.57 -9.45 -6.28
C MET A 82 -9.22 -9.57 -7.65
N THR A 83 -10.31 -8.84 -7.88
CA THR A 83 -11.01 -8.79 -9.18
C THR A 83 -11.32 -7.34 -9.54
N ASP A 84 -10.81 -6.90 -10.69
CA ASP A 84 -11.09 -5.60 -11.26
C ASP A 84 -10.79 -4.44 -10.29
N VAL A 85 -9.68 -4.57 -9.57
CA VAL A 85 -9.21 -3.53 -8.64
C VAL A 85 -8.37 -2.51 -9.40
N LYS A 86 -8.57 -1.21 -9.17
CA LYS A 86 -7.83 -0.20 -9.94
C LYS A 86 -6.33 -0.26 -9.68
N THR A 87 -5.94 -0.29 -8.40
CA THR A 87 -4.55 -0.50 -7.95
C THR A 87 -4.49 -1.46 -6.76
N PRO A 88 -4.16 -2.75 -6.96
CA PRO A 88 -4.16 -3.79 -5.93
C PRO A 88 -3.38 -3.45 -4.64
N ILE A 89 -2.13 -3.02 -4.78
CA ILE A 89 -1.21 -2.79 -3.66
C ILE A 89 -0.78 -1.33 -3.67
N VAL A 90 -1.06 -0.62 -2.58
CA VAL A 90 -0.78 0.82 -2.46
C VAL A 90 -0.09 1.17 -1.15
N ILE A 91 1.01 1.91 -1.24
CA ILE A 91 1.52 2.78 -0.17
C ILE A 91 1.56 4.20 -0.73
N ASP A 92 0.90 5.13 -0.05
CA ASP A 92 0.88 6.55 -0.41
C ASP A 92 1.21 7.40 0.81
N GLN A 93 2.47 7.80 0.94
CA GLN A 93 2.91 8.75 1.98
C GLN A 93 2.71 10.22 1.58
N ASN A 94 2.09 10.47 0.42
CA ASN A 94 1.72 11.79 -0.08
C ASN A 94 0.19 11.98 -0.07
N TYR A 95 -0.52 11.22 0.76
CA TYR A 95 -1.97 11.22 0.77
C TYR A 95 -2.52 12.59 1.16
N CYS A 96 -3.48 13.06 0.36
CA CYS A 96 -3.93 14.46 0.39
C CYS A 96 -5.45 14.66 0.37
N ASN A 97 -6.22 13.58 0.56
CA ASN A 97 -7.68 13.58 0.42
C ASN A 97 -8.20 14.32 -0.84
N GLY A 98 -7.53 14.14 -1.98
CA GLY A 98 -7.91 14.73 -3.26
C GLY A 98 -7.51 16.19 -3.48
N LYS A 99 -6.82 16.84 -2.53
CA LYS A 99 -6.20 18.15 -2.77
C LYS A 99 -4.97 17.98 -3.67
N LYS A 100 -4.75 18.92 -4.60
CA LYS A 100 -3.66 18.84 -5.59
C LYS A 100 -2.28 19.14 -4.99
N ASP A 101 -2.23 19.97 -3.95
CA ASP A 101 -1.00 20.36 -3.27
C ASP A 101 -1.21 20.31 -1.75
N CYS A 102 -0.67 19.29 -1.09
CA CYS A 102 -0.41 19.31 0.35
C CYS A 102 1.05 18.96 0.59
N THR A 103 1.92 19.87 0.19
CA THR A 103 3.29 19.86 0.66
C THR A 103 3.30 20.30 2.12
N SER A 104 3.98 19.56 2.98
CA SER A 104 4.30 20.04 4.33
C SER A 104 5.67 20.70 4.28
N SER A 105 5.84 21.81 4.99
CA SER A 105 7.17 22.40 5.25
C SER A 105 8.00 21.54 6.21
N SER A 106 7.33 20.61 6.91
CA SER A 106 7.99 19.59 7.74
C SER A 106 8.65 18.53 6.86
N ARG A 107 9.95 18.32 7.05
CA ARG A 107 10.71 17.20 6.45
C ARG A 107 10.48 15.91 7.23
N ASN A 108 9.22 15.54 7.42
CA ASN A 108 8.82 14.36 8.17
C ASN A 108 7.69 13.59 7.47
N ALA A 109 7.53 12.33 7.84
CA ALA A 109 6.39 11.50 7.48
C ALA A 109 6.24 10.38 8.53
N VAL A 110 5.06 9.76 8.58
CA VAL A 110 4.84 8.56 9.40
C VAL A 110 5.77 7.45 8.90
N ALA A 111 6.61 6.88 9.76
CA ALA A 111 7.59 5.87 9.34
C ALA A 111 6.89 4.52 9.05
N ILE A 112 7.05 3.99 7.83
CA ILE A 112 6.47 2.70 7.43
C ILE A 112 7.57 1.63 7.39
N SER A 113 7.41 0.55 8.14
CA SER A 113 8.39 -0.53 8.13
C SER A 113 7.84 -1.93 8.44
N GLY A 114 8.44 -2.98 7.90
CA GLY A 114 8.03 -4.35 8.22
C GLY A 114 6.62 -4.65 7.69
N VAL A 115 6.39 -4.36 6.41
CA VAL A 115 5.14 -4.66 5.71
C VAL A 115 5.38 -5.85 4.80
N THR A 116 4.55 -6.88 4.94
CA THR A 116 4.62 -8.10 4.12
C THR A 116 3.38 -8.21 3.25
N TYR A 117 3.60 -8.42 1.95
CA TYR A 117 2.58 -8.79 0.97
C TYR A 117 2.89 -10.19 0.48
N GLU A 118 1.99 -11.14 0.73
CA GLU A 118 2.23 -12.55 0.40
C GLU A 118 1.01 -13.20 -0.25
N ASN A 119 1.19 -13.94 -1.34
CA ASN A 119 0.11 -14.69 -1.97
C ASN A 119 -1.09 -13.79 -2.32
N ILE A 120 -0.82 -12.72 -3.08
CA ILE A 120 -1.83 -11.79 -3.57
C ILE A 120 -2.01 -12.04 -5.07
N THR A 121 -3.20 -12.45 -5.46
CA THR A 121 -3.50 -12.85 -6.84
C THR A 121 -4.72 -12.11 -7.38
N GLY A 122 -4.81 -11.92 -8.70
CA GLY A 122 -6.01 -11.35 -9.31
C GLY A 122 -5.79 -10.41 -10.48
N THR A 123 -6.76 -9.51 -10.69
CA THR A 123 -6.75 -8.56 -11.81
C THR A 123 -6.68 -7.11 -11.39
N TYR A 124 -5.93 -6.29 -12.15
CA TYR A 124 -5.86 -4.85 -11.99
C TYR A 124 -6.35 -4.08 -13.23
N ILE A 125 -6.86 -2.86 -13.04
CA ILE A 125 -7.34 -2.03 -14.16
C ILE A 125 -6.29 -1.02 -14.63
N ASP A 126 -5.57 -0.37 -13.70
CA ASP A 126 -4.71 0.77 -14.02
C ASP A 126 -3.23 0.49 -13.71
N GLN A 127 -2.90 0.25 -12.44
CA GLN A 127 -1.55 -0.06 -11.98
C GLN A 127 -1.58 -1.36 -11.20
N SER A 128 -0.52 -2.16 -11.29
CA SER A 128 -0.39 -3.39 -10.49
C SER A 128 -0.01 -3.09 -9.04
N VAL A 129 0.98 -2.20 -8.86
CA VAL A 129 1.57 -1.84 -7.57
C VAL A 129 1.99 -0.37 -7.60
N SER A 130 1.69 0.37 -6.54
CA SER A 130 2.13 1.76 -6.35
C SER A 130 2.65 1.96 -4.93
N LEU A 131 3.97 2.09 -4.78
CA LEU A 131 4.65 2.35 -3.50
C LEU A 131 5.32 3.72 -3.55
N LEU A 132 4.60 4.75 -3.12
CA LEU A 132 5.10 6.13 -3.10
C LEU A 132 5.50 6.49 -1.68
N CYS A 133 6.77 6.22 -1.36
CA CYS A 133 7.33 6.51 -0.06
C CYS A 133 8.08 7.85 -0.05
N SER A 134 8.03 8.52 1.09
CA SER A 134 8.69 9.80 1.33
C SER A 134 10.21 9.66 1.25
N GLU A 135 10.88 10.62 0.62
CA GLU A 135 12.35 10.71 0.66
C GLU A 135 12.89 10.95 2.08
N TYR A 136 12.11 11.60 2.95
CA TYR A 136 12.51 11.91 4.33
C TYR A 136 12.35 10.71 5.27
N LYS A 137 11.38 9.84 5.00
CA LYS A 137 11.14 8.59 5.73
C LYS A 137 10.80 7.47 4.75
N PRO A 138 11.81 6.94 4.02
CA PRO A 138 11.62 5.84 3.10
C PRO A 138 10.98 4.62 3.78
N CYS A 139 10.17 3.87 3.04
CA CYS A 139 9.59 2.62 3.55
C CYS A 139 10.69 1.56 3.64
N LYS A 140 10.71 0.81 4.75
CA LYS A 140 11.78 -0.18 5.03
C LYS A 140 11.24 -1.57 5.27
N ASN A 141 12.06 -2.59 5.06
CA ASN A 141 11.70 -3.98 5.30
C ASN A 141 10.34 -4.35 4.67
N ILE A 142 10.14 -3.94 3.41
CA ILE A 142 8.98 -4.36 2.62
C ILE A 142 9.29 -5.73 2.03
N LEU A 143 8.45 -6.72 2.31
CA LEU A 143 8.59 -8.07 1.78
C LEU A 143 7.46 -8.35 0.81
N MET A 144 7.80 -8.85 -0.37
CA MET A 144 6.84 -9.23 -1.40
C MET A 144 7.10 -10.66 -1.85
N GLY A 145 6.12 -11.54 -1.69
CA GLY A 145 6.20 -12.94 -2.10
C GLY A 145 4.91 -13.38 -2.77
N THR A 146 5.01 -14.21 -3.79
CA THR A 146 3.88 -14.84 -4.49
C THR A 146 2.83 -13.80 -4.91
N ILE A 147 3.24 -12.82 -5.73
CA ILE A 147 2.35 -11.79 -6.28
C ILE A 147 2.02 -12.16 -7.73
N ASP A 148 0.74 -12.39 -8.04
CA ASP A 148 0.27 -12.71 -9.38
C ASP A 148 -0.92 -11.83 -9.78
N LEU A 149 -0.60 -10.65 -10.28
CA LEU A 149 -1.53 -9.60 -10.68
C LEU A 149 -1.44 -9.41 -12.19
N ILE A 150 -2.55 -9.61 -12.90
CA ILE A 150 -2.63 -9.46 -14.36
C ILE A 150 -3.59 -8.34 -14.75
N PRO A 151 -3.46 -7.73 -15.94
CA PRO A 151 -4.44 -6.77 -16.43
C PRO A 151 -5.85 -7.37 -16.47
N SER A 152 -6.85 -6.57 -16.11
CA SER A 152 -8.26 -6.95 -16.20
C SER A 152 -8.63 -7.27 -17.66
N PRO A 153 -9.27 -8.42 -17.92
CA PRO A 153 -9.72 -8.78 -19.27
C PRO A 153 -10.94 -7.96 -19.71
N THR A 154 -11.70 -7.42 -18.75
CA THR A 154 -13.02 -6.80 -18.95
C THR A 154 -12.97 -5.27 -18.82
N LYS A 155 -12.02 -4.71 -18.06
CA LYS A 155 -11.92 -3.27 -17.78
C LYS A 155 -10.55 -2.72 -18.15
N LYS A 156 -10.52 -1.52 -18.74
CA LYS A 156 -9.28 -0.85 -19.16
C LYS A 156 -9.36 0.64 -18.86
N THR A 157 -8.24 1.24 -18.44
CA THR A 157 -8.08 2.69 -18.41
C THR A 157 -7.68 3.22 -19.79
N LYS A 158 -8.01 4.49 -20.06
CA LYS A 158 -7.51 5.21 -21.24
C LYS A 158 -6.08 5.66 -20.92
N GLY A 159 -5.07 4.89 -21.34
CA GLY A 159 -3.65 5.21 -21.09
C GLY A 159 -2.75 3.97 -21.07
N ILE A 160 -1.49 4.14 -20.64
CA ILE A 160 -0.58 3.03 -20.36
C ILE A 160 -1.03 2.38 -19.05
N SER A 161 -1.65 1.21 -19.14
CA SER A 161 -2.01 0.37 -17.99
C SER A 161 -0.86 -0.60 -17.68
N GLY A 162 -0.72 -0.99 -16.41
CA GLY A 162 0.27 -1.97 -15.95
C GLY A 162 1.61 -1.40 -15.50
N LEU A 163 1.68 -0.10 -15.24
CA LEU A 163 2.85 0.50 -14.59
C LEU A 163 2.93 0.02 -13.14
N THR A 164 4.12 -0.45 -12.76
CA THR A 164 4.54 -0.59 -11.36
C THR A 164 5.34 0.67 -11.03
N GLN A 165 4.92 1.40 -10.00
CA GLN A 165 5.62 2.59 -9.54
C GLN A 165 6.10 2.38 -8.11
N CYS A 166 7.40 2.54 -7.89
CA CYS A 166 8.00 2.39 -6.57
C CYS A 166 9.07 3.46 -6.37
N GLU A 167 8.93 4.23 -5.29
CA GLU A 167 9.79 5.36 -4.95
C GLU A 167 10.13 5.27 -3.47
N ASN A 168 11.43 5.32 -3.15
CA ASN A 168 11.94 5.25 -1.78
C ASN A 168 11.44 4.02 -0.97
N ALA A 169 11.19 2.90 -1.65
CA ALA A 169 10.75 1.66 -1.03
C ALA A 169 11.91 0.66 -0.96
N PHE A 170 12.27 0.23 0.24
CA PHE A 170 13.38 -0.66 0.50
C PHE A 170 12.89 -2.00 1.05
N GLY A 171 13.45 -3.09 0.52
CA GLY A 171 12.94 -4.40 0.83
C GLY A 171 13.43 -5.50 -0.10
N ARG A 172 12.69 -6.60 -0.14
CA ARG A 172 13.05 -7.79 -0.92
C ARG A 172 11.82 -8.41 -1.57
N VAL A 173 11.99 -8.78 -2.84
CA VAL A 173 11.08 -9.69 -3.55
C VAL A 173 11.58 -11.11 -3.33
N LEU A 174 10.77 -11.95 -2.69
CA LEU A 174 11.17 -13.26 -2.18
C LEU A 174 10.99 -14.39 -3.20
N THR A 175 10.03 -14.24 -4.12
CA THR A 175 9.72 -15.21 -5.18
C THR A 175 9.53 -14.48 -6.50
N GLU A 176 9.38 -15.22 -7.61
CA GLU A 176 8.94 -14.58 -8.86
C GLU A 176 7.54 -13.98 -8.70
N THR A 177 7.30 -12.87 -9.40
CA THR A 177 6.05 -12.13 -9.37
C THR A 177 5.61 -11.77 -10.79
N THR A 178 4.30 -11.69 -10.97
CA THR A 178 3.65 -11.15 -12.17
C THR A 178 2.85 -9.91 -11.77
N PRO A 179 3.11 -8.73 -12.37
CA PRO A 179 4.30 -8.40 -13.15
C PRO A 179 5.58 -8.48 -12.31
N SER A 180 6.74 -8.46 -12.96
CA SER A 180 8.04 -8.51 -12.27
C SER A 180 8.24 -7.29 -11.39
N LEU A 181 8.44 -7.51 -10.08
CA LEU A 181 8.71 -6.46 -9.08
C LEU A 181 10.20 -6.35 -8.72
N LYS A 182 11.09 -7.04 -9.45
CA LYS A 182 12.53 -7.12 -9.11
C LYS A 182 13.21 -5.75 -8.95
N ASN A 183 12.75 -4.73 -9.68
CA ASN A 183 13.29 -3.36 -9.62
C ASN A 183 12.43 -2.38 -8.81
N CYS A 184 11.35 -2.85 -8.20
CA CYS A 184 10.46 -2.02 -7.39
C CYS A 184 11.06 -1.73 -6.00
N LEU A 185 11.62 -2.76 -5.35
CA LEU A 185 12.18 -2.64 -4.01
C LEU A 185 13.70 -2.52 -4.08
N LEU A 186 14.24 -1.44 -3.51
CA LEU A 186 15.67 -1.21 -3.41
C LEU A 186 16.29 -2.05 -2.27
N PRO A 187 17.52 -2.54 -2.42
CA PRO A 187 18.21 -3.25 -1.34
C PRO A 187 18.55 -2.29 -0.20
N GLU A 188 18.39 -2.75 1.05
CA GLU A 188 18.54 -1.91 2.25
C GLU A 188 19.97 -1.37 2.46
N TYR A 189 20.99 -2.00 1.87
CA TYR A 189 22.38 -1.51 1.92
C TYR A 189 22.62 -0.18 1.18
N ASN A 190 21.75 0.20 0.23
CA ASN A 190 21.85 1.49 -0.47
C ASN A 190 21.42 2.67 0.40
N PHE A 191 20.88 2.43 1.60
CA PHE A 191 20.45 3.47 2.53
C PHE A 191 21.61 4.31 3.09
N PHE A 192 22.82 3.74 3.18
CA PHE A 192 23.98 4.42 3.76
C PHE A 192 24.76 5.30 2.75
N GLN A 193 24.34 5.36 1.48
CA GLN A 193 25.01 6.16 0.45
C GLN A 193 24.31 7.49 0.13
N THR A 194 23.16 7.78 0.73
CA THR A 194 22.34 8.97 0.40
C THR A 194 22.27 10.02 1.51
N HIS A 195 23.25 10.06 2.42
CA HIS A 195 23.38 11.14 3.42
C HIS A 195 24.78 11.74 3.40
#